data_AF-A0AAW1WTI8-F1
#
_entry.id   AF-A0AAW1WTI8-F1
#
_cell.length_a   1.000
_cell.length_b   1.000
_cell.length_c   1.000
_cell.angle_alpha   90.00
_cell.angle_beta   90.00
_cell.angle_gamma   90.00
#
_symmetry.space_group_name_H-M   'P 1'
#
loop_
_entity.id
_entity.type
_entity.pdbx_description
1 polymer ?
#
loop_
_entity_poly.entity_id
_entity_poly.type
_entity_poly.pdbx_seq_one_letter_code
_entity_poly.pdbx_strand_id
1 'polypeptide(L)'
;MTLPNQPSNVLTAVEEAKEELGDAGNPTKEKVDKLVEEFLEDVKQDLIETKGWPLNMSAYNVSKAALKDYTRVLAKKYPTIAINAVSPGFTKTDINQNTGILTVEEAALGHVKLALIADTGISGLDFEQTEESTFY
;
A
#
# COMPACT_ATOMS: atom_id res chain seq x y z
N MET A 1 3.28 36.42 -12.53
CA MET A 1 4.41 35.67 -11.95
C MET A 1 4.26 34.23 -12.39
N THR A 2 5.05 33.81 -13.38
CA THR A 2 5.10 32.41 -13.84
C THR A 2 6.05 31.65 -12.91
N LEU A 3 5.59 30.53 -12.36
CA LEU A 3 6.44 29.61 -11.61
C LEU A 3 7.59 29.12 -12.53
N PRO A 4 8.82 28.95 -12.01
CA PRO A 4 9.94 28.48 -12.82
C PRO A 4 9.69 27.03 -13.29
N ASN A 5 9.95 26.79 -14.58
CA ASN A 5 9.98 25.47 -15.21
C ASN A 5 10.80 24.48 -14.37
N GLN A 6 10.15 23.47 -13.81
CA GLN A 6 10.86 22.26 -13.38
C GLN A 6 11.32 21.48 -14.63
N PRO A 7 12.53 20.89 -14.63
CA PRO A 7 13.02 20.10 -15.76
C PRO A 7 12.15 18.85 -15.96
N SER A 8 11.81 18.53 -17.21
CA SER A 8 10.82 17.51 -17.61
C SER A 8 11.21 16.05 -17.32
N ASN A 9 12.25 15.79 -16.52
CA ASN A 9 12.86 14.48 -16.33
C ASN A 9 13.02 14.09 -14.84
N VAL A 10 12.40 14.81 -13.90
CA VAL A 10 12.43 14.44 -12.48
C VAL A 10 11.16 13.67 -12.17
N LEU A 11 11.31 12.38 -11.81
CA LEU A 11 10.21 11.58 -11.30
C LEU A 11 9.77 12.16 -9.95
N THR A 12 8.47 12.17 -9.71
CA THR A 12 7.92 12.44 -8.37
C THR A 12 8.33 11.32 -7.42
N ALA A 13 8.38 11.56 -6.11
CA ALA A 13 8.67 10.52 -5.11
C ALA A 13 7.69 9.35 -5.18
N VAL A 14 6.45 9.57 -5.62
CA VAL A 14 5.50 8.49 -5.90
C VAL A 14 5.94 7.66 -7.12
N GLU A 15 6.50 8.28 -8.15
CA GLU A 15 7.02 7.59 -9.32
C GLU A 15 8.36 6.88 -9.03
N GLU A 16 9.25 7.51 -8.25
CA GLU A 16 10.49 6.88 -7.77
C GLU A 16 10.18 5.69 -6.86
N ALA A 17 9.26 5.85 -5.89
CA ALA A 17 8.77 4.76 -5.07
C ALA A 17 8.18 3.63 -5.93
N LYS A 18 7.36 3.98 -6.93
CA LYS A 18 6.80 3.00 -7.86
C LYS A 18 7.85 2.33 -8.72
N GLU A 19 8.98 2.96 -9.04
CA GLU A 19 10.07 2.34 -9.80
C GLU A 19 10.93 1.44 -8.89
N GLU A 20 11.29 1.91 -7.70
CA GLU A 20 12.05 1.12 -6.71
C GLU A 20 11.29 -0.15 -6.30
N LEU A 21 9.97 -0.02 -6.13
CA LEU A 21 9.04 -1.13 -5.87
C LEU A 21 8.59 -1.86 -7.15
N GLY A 22 8.70 -1.19 -8.31
CA GLY A 22 8.19 -1.61 -9.62
C GLY A 22 9.04 -2.60 -10.37
N ASP A 23 10.09 -3.13 -9.74
CA ASP A 23 10.63 -4.43 -10.16
C ASP A 23 9.60 -5.50 -9.76
N ALA A 24 8.57 -5.62 -10.60
CA ALA A 24 7.26 -6.25 -10.40
C ALA A 24 7.29 -7.76 -10.07
N GLY A 25 8.42 -8.29 -9.64
CA GLY A 25 8.57 -9.68 -9.22
C GLY A 25 9.17 -9.90 -7.84
N ASN A 26 9.78 -8.89 -7.16
CA ASN A 26 10.42 -9.13 -5.86
C ASN A 26 10.72 -7.84 -5.06
N PRO A 27 9.75 -7.27 -4.34
CA PRO A 27 10.09 -6.35 -3.25
C PRO A 27 10.97 -7.09 -2.22
N THR A 28 11.93 -6.38 -1.64
CA THR A 28 12.71 -6.86 -0.49
C THR A 28 12.34 -6.04 0.74
N LYS A 29 12.62 -6.57 1.94
CA LYS A 29 12.36 -5.82 3.18
C LYS A 29 13.10 -4.47 3.15
N GLU A 30 14.34 -4.47 2.66
CA GLU A 30 15.21 -3.30 2.63
C GLU A 30 14.64 -2.19 1.74
N LYS A 31 14.04 -2.53 0.60
CA LYS A 31 13.35 -1.55 -0.26
C LYS A 31 12.11 -0.96 0.41
N VAL A 32 11.33 -1.79 1.12
CA VAL A 32 10.15 -1.32 1.87
C VAL A 32 10.56 -0.41 3.03
N ASP A 33 11.61 -0.78 3.78
CA ASP A 33 12.13 0.07 4.86
C ASP A 33 12.63 1.41 4.31
N LYS A 34 13.42 1.39 3.22
CA LYS A 34 13.95 2.59 2.57
C LYS A 34 12.85 3.56 2.15
N LEU A 35 11.78 3.06 1.53
CA LEU A 35 10.61 3.87 1.16
C LEU A 35 10.02 4.62 2.37
N VAL A 36 9.83 3.90 3.49
CA VAL A 36 9.25 4.48 4.70
C VAL A 36 10.21 5.48 5.34
N GLU A 37 11.51 5.18 5.38
CA GLU A 37 12.54 6.07 5.91
C GLU A 37 12.64 7.37 5.10
N GLU A 38 12.63 7.28 3.77
CA GLU A 38 12.63 8.45 2.87
C GLU A 38 11.38 9.31 3.07
N PHE A 39 10.20 8.70 3.11
CA PHE A 39 8.97 9.41 3.41
C PHE A 39 9.04 10.15 4.75
N LEU A 40 9.52 9.49 5.81
CA LEU A 40 9.62 10.09 7.14
C LEU A 40 10.63 11.25 7.17
N GLU A 41 11.71 11.18 6.40
CA GLU A 41 12.68 12.27 6.30
C GLU A 41 12.10 13.46 5.53
N ASP A 42 11.42 13.21 4.41
CA ASP A 42 10.75 14.26 3.62
C ASP A 42 9.62 14.94 4.42
N VAL A 43 8.91 14.21 5.30
CA VAL A 43 7.96 14.80 6.26
C VAL A 43 8.66 15.76 7.21
N LYS A 44 9.82 15.38 7.78
CA LYS A 44 10.56 16.25 8.72
C LYS A 44 11.08 17.52 8.06
N GLN A 45 11.37 17.45 6.77
CA GLN A 45 11.90 18.56 5.98
C GLN A 45 10.81 19.40 5.29
N ASP A 46 9.53 19.10 5.52
CA ASP A 46 8.37 19.77 4.89
C ASP A 46 8.39 19.68 3.35
N LEU A 47 8.77 18.50 2.83
CA LEU A 47 8.95 18.24 1.40
C LEU A 47 7.82 17.44 0.75
N ILE A 48 6.69 17.21 1.44
CA ILE A 48 5.60 16.34 0.95
C ILE A 48 5.10 16.77 -0.44
N GLU A 49 4.72 18.03 -0.60
CA GLU A 49 4.23 18.54 -1.88
C GLU A 49 5.33 18.64 -2.94
N THR A 50 6.51 19.13 -2.56
CA THR A 50 7.62 19.39 -3.50
C THR A 50 8.22 18.10 -4.05
N LYS A 51 8.21 17.03 -3.26
CA LYS A 51 8.59 15.68 -3.69
C LYS A 51 7.43 14.92 -4.33
N GLY A 52 6.21 15.44 -4.32
CA GLY A 52 5.07 14.79 -4.96
C GLY A 52 4.54 13.57 -4.19
N TRP A 53 4.76 13.50 -2.87
CA TRP A 53 4.07 12.55 -2.01
C TRP A 53 2.55 12.83 -2.00
N PRO A 54 1.70 11.83 -1.70
CA PRO A 54 0.25 12.06 -1.67
C PRO A 54 -0.11 13.15 -0.66
N LEU A 55 -0.83 14.20 -1.09
CA LEU A 55 -1.16 15.32 -0.20
C LEU A 55 -2.22 14.95 0.84
N ASN A 56 -3.22 14.17 0.42
CA ASN A 56 -4.29 13.74 1.31
C ASN A 56 -3.97 12.37 1.91
N MET A 57 -4.10 12.24 3.23
CA MET A 57 -3.82 11.01 3.98
C MET A 57 -2.43 10.42 3.66
N SER A 58 -1.42 11.28 3.47
CA SER A 58 -0.08 10.91 2.99
C SER A 58 0.52 9.70 3.72
N ALA A 59 0.64 9.81 5.04
CA ALA A 59 1.20 8.76 5.89
C ALA A 59 0.39 7.46 5.83
N TYR A 60 -0.94 7.55 5.73
CA TYR A 60 -1.79 6.37 5.57
C TYR A 60 -1.51 5.67 4.24
N ASN A 61 -1.50 6.41 3.13
CA ASN A 61 -1.25 5.85 1.79
C ASN A 61 0.12 5.18 1.72
N VAL A 62 1.18 5.85 2.20
CA VAL A 62 2.53 5.28 2.23
C VAL A 62 2.59 4.03 3.13
N SER A 63 1.99 4.08 4.32
CA SER A 63 1.96 2.90 5.21
C SER A 63 1.24 1.69 4.62
N LYS A 64 0.16 1.90 3.86
CA LYS A 64 -0.62 0.82 3.24
C LYS A 64 0.06 0.29 1.99
N ALA A 65 0.73 1.13 1.20
CA ALA A 65 1.57 0.68 0.10
C ALA A 65 2.72 -0.20 0.62
N ALA A 66 3.46 0.27 1.64
CA ALA A 66 4.53 -0.49 2.29
C ALA A 66 4.03 -1.84 2.85
N LEU A 67 2.84 -1.87 3.47
CA LEU A 67 2.23 -3.11 3.96
C LEU A 67 1.93 -4.12 2.85
N LYS A 68 1.40 -3.68 1.71
CA LYS A 68 1.13 -4.55 0.55
C LYS A 68 2.43 -5.15 0.01
N ASP A 69 3.47 -4.35 -0.13
CA ASP A 69 4.77 -4.86 -0.59
C ASP A 69 5.43 -5.79 0.41
N TYR A 70 5.33 -5.48 1.71
CA TYR A 70 5.83 -6.36 2.75
C TYR A 70 5.07 -7.70 2.80
N THR A 71 3.79 -7.71 2.46
CA THR A 71 2.99 -8.93 2.32
C THR A 71 3.61 -9.86 1.26
N ARG A 72 4.02 -9.31 0.11
CA ARG A 72 4.72 -10.08 -0.96
C ARG A 72 6.08 -10.61 -0.51
N VAL A 73 6.86 -9.79 0.21
CA VAL A 73 8.13 -10.21 0.83
C VAL A 73 7.91 -11.43 1.73
N LEU A 74 6.91 -11.36 2.60
CA LEU A 74 6.60 -12.43 3.55
C LEU A 74 6.07 -13.69 2.85
N ALA A 75 5.19 -13.55 1.88
CA ALA A 75 4.64 -14.67 1.10
C ALA A 75 5.76 -15.48 0.44
N LYS A 76 6.76 -14.81 -0.15
CA LYS A 76 7.94 -15.48 -0.71
C LYS A 76 8.81 -16.16 0.34
N LYS A 77 9.01 -15.50 1.49
CA LYS A 77 9.84 -16.01 2.58
C LYS A 77 9.22 -17.26 3.22
N TYR A 78 7.90 -17.35 3.26
CA TYR A 78 7.16 -18.43 3.91
C TYR A 78 6.18 -19.10 2.93
N PRO A 79 6.66 -19.92 1.98
CA PRO A 79 5.84 -20.49 0.92
C PRO A 79 4.76 -21.46 1.42
N THR A 80 4.83 -21.92 2.67
CA THR A 80 3.84 -22.80 3.31
C THR A 80 2.78 -22.04 4.10
N ILE A 81 2.82 -20.71 4.11
CA ILE A 81 1.85 -19.85 4.79
C ILE A 81 1.16 -18.99 3.73
N ALA A 82 -0.18 -18.99 3.71
CA ALA A 82 -0.95 -18.06 2.90
C ALA A 82 -0.87 -16.65 3.52
N ILE A 83 -0.21 -15.72 2.83
CA ILE A 83 0.01 -14.35 3.31
C ILE A 83 -0.49 -13.39 2.24
N ASN A 84 -1.62 -12.74 2.48
CA ASN A 84 -2.29 -11.86 1.52
C ASN A 84 -2.72 -10.55 2.21
N ALA A 85 -2.92 -9.50 1.42
CA ALA A 85 -3.41 -8.21 1.91
C ALA A 85 -4.86 -8.01 1.46
N VAL A 86 -5.69 -7.42 2.34
CA VAL A 86 -7.10 -7.15 2.05
C VAL A 86 -7.41 -5.69 2.38
N SER A 87 -7.97 -5.00 1.41
CA SER A 87 -8.67 -3.73 1.62
C SER A 87 -10.13 -4.02 1.96
N PRO A 88 -10.64 -3.61 3.13
CA PRO A 88 -12.03 -3.84 3.51
C PRO A 88 -13.05 -2.99 2.74
N GLY A 89 -12.61 -1.98 1.98
CA GLY A 89 -13.45 -0.92 1.46
C GLY A 89 -13.89 0.12 2.51
N PHE A 90 -14.69 1.10 2.08
CA PHE A 90 -15.09 2.23 2.93
C PHE A 90 -16.15 1.84 3.98
N THR A 91 -15.67 1.57 5.19
CA THR A 91 -16.43 0.87 6.25
C THR A 91 -16.81 1.79 7.41
N LYS A 92 -18.05 1.63 7.91
CA LYS A 92 -18.56 2.32 9.11
C LYS A 92 -17.87 1.81 10.37
N THR A 93 -16.81 2.50 10.78
CA THR A 93 -16.03 2.22 11.99
C THR A 93 -15.60 3.54 12.64
N ASP A 94 -15.09 3.48 13.87
CA ASP A 94 -14.60 4.67 14.58
C ASP A 94 -13.50 5.42 13.83
N ILE A 95 -12.66 4.73 13.03
CA ILE A 95 -11.60 5.38 12.21
C ILE A 95 -12.21 6.38 11.21
N ASN A 96 -13.41 6.09 10.72
CA ASN A 96 -14.16 6.90 9.76
C ASN A 96 -15.28 7.69 10.46
N GLN A 97 -15.24 7.84 11.79
CA GLN A 97 -16.30 8.49 12.57
C GLN A 97 -17.68 7.88 12.31
N ASN A 98 -17.73 6.56 12.16
CA ASN A 98 -18.92 5.78 11.82
C ASN A 98 -19.56 6.16 10.46
N THR A 99 -18.78 6.77 9.56
CA THR A 99 -19.15 6.97 8.14
C THR A 99 -18.60 5.82 7.28
N GLY A 100 -19.26 5.53 6.16
CA GLY A 100 -18.94 4.38 5.31
C GLY A 100 -20.14 3.94 4.49
N ILE A 101 -19.89 3.21 3.39
CA ILE A 101 -20.96 2.54 2.64
C ILE A 101 -21.19 1.10 3.11
N LEU A 102 -20.18 0.48 3.72
CA LEU A 102 -20.22 -0.90 4.21
C LEU A 102 -20.45 -0.97 5.73
N THR A 103 -21.09 -2.05 6.20
CA THR A 103 -21.06 -2.45 7.61
C THR A 103 -19.76 -3.16 7.97
N VAL A 104 -19.49 -3.34 9.27
CA VAL A 104 -18.31 -4.06 9.76
C VAL A 104 -18.34 -5.52 9.30
N GLU A 105 -19.53 -6.14 9.28
CA GLU A 105 -19.72 -7.52 8.84
C GLU A 105 -19.39 -7.70 7.35
N GLU A 106 -19.84 -6.76 6.49
CA GLU A 106 -19.55 -6.79 5.05
C GLU A 106 -18.05 -6.63 4.78
N ALA A 107 -17.40 -5.69 5.46
CA ALA A 107 -15.98 -5.41 5.34
C ALA A 107 -15.06 -6.56 5.84
N ALA A 108 -15.56 -7.37 6.79
CA ALA A 108 -14.81 -8.49 7.33
C ALA A 108 -14.78 -9.71 6.39
N LEU A 109 -15.68 -9.81 5.41
CA LEU A 109 -15.83 -11.01 4.58
C LEU A 109 -14.54 -11.43 3.88
N GLY A 110 -13.84 -10.50 3.24
CA GLY A 110 -12.57 -10.78 2.56
C GLY A 110 -11.49 -11.33 3.50
N HIS A 111 -11.36 -10.71 4.67
CA HIS A 111 -10.42 -11.13 5.71
C HIS A 111 -10.72 -12.53 6.21
N VAL A 112 -11.98 -12.83 6.55
CA VAL A 112 -12.41 -14.14 7.04
C VAL A 112 -12.24 -15.21 5.95
N LYS A 113 -12.59 -14.90 4.69
CA LYS A 113 -12.42 -15.80 3.54
C LYS A 113 -10.96 -16.21 3.36
N LEU A 114 -10.02 -15.26 3.40
CA LEU A 114 -8.60 -15.56 3.25
C LEU A 114 -7.99 -16.23 4.49
N ALA A 115 -8.46 -15.90 5.68
CA ALA A 115 -8.02 -16.58 6.91
C ALA A 115 -8.43 -18.06 6.97
N LEU A 116 -9.57 -18.40 6.34
CA LEU A 116 -10.11 -19.75 6.28
C LEU A 116 -9.78 -20.47 4.96
N ILE A 117 -8.94 -19.88 4.11
CA ILE A 117 -8.62 -20.49 2.83
C ILE A 117 -7.86 -21.81 3.08
N ALA A 118 -8.33 -22.89 2.44
CA ALA A 118 -7.57 -24.13 2.38
C ALA A 118 -6.22 -23.87 1.67
N ASP A 119 -5.33 -24.86 1.68
CA ASP A 119 -4.06 -24.82 0.96
C ASP A 119 -4.29 -24.76 -0.56
N THR A 120 -4.65 -23.58 -1.04
CA THR A 120 -5.03 -23.27 -2.43
C THR A 120 -3.85 -22.70 -3.22
N GLY A 121 -2.70 -22.51 -2.57
CA GLY A 121 -1.53 -21.83 -3.17
C GLY A 121 -1.70 -20.31 -3.32
N ILE A 122 -2.80 -19.73 -2.85
CA ILE A 122 -3.05 -18.28 -2.91
C ILE A 122 -2.24 -17.56 -1.83
N SER A 123 -1.16 -16.89 -2.24
CA SER A 123 -0.27 -16.14 -1.35
C SER A 123 0.40 -15.00 -2.11
N GLY A 124 0.69 -13.90 -1.43
CA GLY A 124 1.35 -12.71 -1.96
C GLY A 124 0.44 -11.81 -2.79
N LEU A 125 -0.88 -11.96 -2.69
CA LEU A 125 -1.85 -11.20 -3.48
C LEU A 125 -2.51 -10.08 -2.67
N ASP A 126 -3.03 -9.10 -3.41
CA ASP A 126 -3.83 -8.00 -2.90
C ASP A 126 -5.29 -8.22 -3.25
N PHE A 127 -6.19 -7.96 -2.30
CA PHE A 127 -7.64 -8.07 -2.49
C PHE A 127 -8.34 -6.75 -2.16
N GLU A 128 -9.33 -6.39 -2.96
CA GLU A 128 -10.35 -5.41 -2.59
C GLU A 128 -11.61 -6.19 -2.21
N GLN A 129 -11.98 -6.10 -0.94
CA GLN A 129 -13.03 -6.92 -0.34
C GLN A 129 -12.78 -8.42 -0.60
N THR A 130 -13.60 -9.06 -1.43
CA THR A 130 -13.51 -10.50 -1.74
C THR A 130 -12.83 -10.83 -3.06
N GLU A 131 -12.47 -9.81 -3.83
CA GLU A 131 -11.95 -9.90 -5.20
C GLU A 131 -10.46 -9.58 -5.25
N GLU A 132 -9.71 -10.33 -6.03
CA GLU A 132 -8.30 -10.04 -6.29
C GLU A 132 -8.18 -8.70 -7.03
N SER A 133 -7.26 -7.85 -6.56
CA SER A 133 -6.99 -6.54 -7.14
C SER A 133 -5.69 -6.57 -7.93
N THR A 134 -5.72 -5.96 -9.12
CA THR A 134 -4.53 -5.76 -9.96
C THR A 134 -3.91 -4.37 -9.78
N PHE A 135 -4.45 -3.55 -8.87
CA PHE A 135 -4.02 -2.18 -8.66
C PHE A 135 -2.89 -2.07 -7.61
N TYR A 136 -1.75 -1.55 -8.07
CA TYR A 136 -0.57 -1.17 -7.29
C TYR A 136 -0.71 0.26 -6.73
#